data_AF-A0A4Y8KJC3-F1
#
_entry.id   AF-A0A4Y8KJC3-F1
#
_cell.length_a   1.000
_cell.length_b   1.000
_cell.length_c   1.000
_cell.angle_alpha   90.00
_cell.angle_beta   90.00
_cell.angle_gamma   90.00
#
_symmetry.space_group_name_H-M   'P 1'
#
loop_
_entity.id
_entity.type
_entity.pdbx_description
1 polymer ?
#
loop_
_entity_poly.entity_id
_entity_poly.type
_entity_poly.pdbx_seq_one_letter_code
_entity_poly.pdbx_strand_id
1 'polypeptide(L)'
;MEKAVEPIDYLRTITRRWLLIAIVGLLGGAVAWGYAATLPAQYQATNSVFVTSDRGETTSELLQSSTFTQNLVQSYAQLATTPTVLAPVISKLGLNISTQALASRVTAEIPINTVFINITVTSLSSTQAVALADAVSDSLATAVGNLAPKGPDNLPSITVETVSPAQLPGSPFAPNTQLIVITGLLIGLVLGVLYALSREVFDTRVSTEKDLDRVSSDPLLGKVGRKKRTDPAGLVMRVMPHSALAEAYRRVRANLEFIDVDSPPRSAVVTSAVTRDGKSTTAINLALAMAERSSRVLLIDADLRRPSIAELCDLEGDVGLTTVLLGDVGPDDAIVRWSNGIDVLPSGAVPPNPGQLLGSAAMKTLMQRLLLEYDFIVVDSPPLLPATDALGLSHLTDGAIVVARYKATTRQQLATTLESLEAVNARILGIVLNQVRERRAEVYYGPLTPTTRTAALTPETTNRVTATRAPRTTFDETGRRNSRASESTRSS
;
A
#
# COMPACT_ATOMS: atom_id res chain seq x y z
N MET A 1 -15.72 -19.96 6.12
CA MET A 1 -16.36 -18.61 6.00
C MET A 1 -15.26 -17.58 5.98
N GLU A 2 -14.92 -17.08 4.80
CA GLU A 2 -13.86 -16.10 4.58
C GLU A 2 -14.38 -14.71 4.98
N LYS A 3 -13.91 -14.16 6.11
CA LYS A 3 -14.31 -12.81 6.55
C LYS A 3 -13.81 -11.80 5.51
N ALA A 4 -14.74 -11.10 4.87
CA ALA A 4 -14.49 -10.05 3.89
C ALA A 4 -13.44 -9.06 4.39
N VAL A 5 -12.39 -8.86 3.59
CA VAL A 5 -11.37 -7.83 3.82
C VAL A 5 -12.06 -6.47 3.72
N GLU A 6 -11.81 -5.58 4.69
CA GLU A 6 -12.45 -4.26 4.74
C GLU A 6 -12.01 -3.38 3.54
N PRO A 7 -12.91 -2.58 2.93
CA PRO A 7 -12.60 -1.69 1.80
C PRO A 7 -11.37 -0.79 2.03
N ILE A 8 -11.11 -0.44 3.29
CA ILE A 8 -10.00 0.42 3.70
C ILE A 8 -8.62 -0.24 3.51
N ASP A 9 -8.54 -1.56 3.58
CA ASP A 9 -7.28 -2.30 3.42
C ASP A 9 -6.86 -2.39 1.95
N TYR A 10 -7.83 -2.42 1.02
CA TYR A 10 -7.57 -2.33 -0.42
C TYR A 10 -6.97 -0.98 -0.81
N LEU A 11 -7.53 0.13 -0.31
CA LEU A 11 -7.02 1.49 -0.55
C LEU A 11 -5.59 1.68 -0.01
N ARG A 12 -5.30 1.13 1.17
CA ARG A 12 -3.94 1.14 1.74
C ARG A 12 -2.95 0.33 0.90
N THR A 13 -3.40 -0.78 0.32
CA THR A 13 -2.55 -1.62 -0.54
C THR A 13 -2.18 -0.89 -1.82
N ILE A 14 -3.15 -0.26 -2.48
CA ILE A 14 -2.95 0.54 -3.69
C ILE A 14 -2.00 1.71 -3.42
N THR A 15 -2.24 2.49 -2.37
CA THR A 15 -1.39 3.63 -2.02
C THR A 15 0.03 3.24 -1.59
N ARG A 16 0.24 2.05 -1.05
CA ARG A 16 1.59 1.57 -0.68
C ARG A 16 2.39 1.05 -1.88
N ARG A 17 1.71 0.59 -2.94
CA ARG A 17 2.32 -0.06 -4.11
C ARG A 17 2.08 0.70 -5.43
N TRP A 18 1.71 1.98 -5.35
CA TRP A 18 1.38 2.81 -6.51
C TRP A 18 2.50 2.86 -7.55
N LEU A 19 3.77 2.87 -7.12
CA LEU A 19 4.93 2.83 -8.02
C LEU A 19 4.95 1.56 -8.89
N LEU A 20 4.63 0.40 -8.30
CA LEU A 20 4.59 -0.86 -9.05
C LEU A 20 3.44 -0.82 -10.07
N ILE A 21 2.26 -0.35 -9.65
CA ILE A 21 1.09 -0.21 -10.53
C ILE A 21 1.43 0.73 -11.72
N ALA A 22 2.09 1.86 -11.44
CA ALA A 22 2.53 2.80 -12.46
C ALA A 22 3.56 2.19 -13.42
N ILE A 23 4.53 1.41 -12.92
CA ILE A 23 5.52 0.72 -13.76
C ILE A 23 4.83 -0.27 -14.71
N VAL A 24 3.90 -1.09 -14.21
CA VAL A 24 3.16 -2.05 -15.06
C VAL A 24 2.29 -1.32 -16.09
N GLY A 25 1.65 -0.20 -15.70
CA GLY A 25 0.91 0.65 -16.62
C GLY A 25 1.78 1.24 -17.74
N LEU A 26 2.94 1.80 -17.39
CA LEU A 26 3.90 2.34 -18.35
C LEU A 26 4.45 1.25 -19.28
N LEU A 27 4.72 0.06 -18.75
CA LEU A 27 5.14 -1.09 -19.55
C LEU A 27 4.06 -1.52 -20.55
N GLY A 28 2.78 -1.54 -20.13
CA GLY A 28 1.65 -1.79 -21.02
C GLY A 28 1.54 -0.77 -22.15
N GLY A 29 1.72 0.52 -21.84
CA GLY A 29 1.77 1.59 -22.83
C GLY A 29 2.94 1.47 -23.81
N ALA A 30 4.13 1.11 -23.32
CA ALA A 30 5.33 0.93 -24.14
C ALA A 30 5.18 -0.27 -25.10
N VAL A 31 4.62 -1.39 -24.63
CA VAL A 31 4.30 -2.56 -25.47
C VAL A 31 3.29 -2.18 -26.55
N ALA A 32 2.24 -1.45 -26.19
CA ALA A 32 1.22 -1.00 -27.13
C ALA A 32 1.77 -0.01 -28.16
N TRP A 33 2.68 0.88 -27.78
CA TRP A 33 3.40 1.76 -28.71
C TRP A 33 4.27 0.97 -29.68
N GLY A 34 5.03 -0.01 -29.18
CA GLY A 34 5.83 -0.90 -30.03
C GLY A 34 4.98 -1.70 -31.01
N TYR A 35 3.83 -2.20 -30.57
CA TYR A 35 2.85 -2.87 -31.44
C TYR A 35 2.22 -1.91 -32.46
N ALA A 36 1.88 -0.68 -32.08
CA ALA A 36 1.36 0.30 -33.01
C ALA A 36 2.38 0.69 -34.09
N ALA A 37 3.68 0.68 -33.76
CA ALA A 37 4.75 1.00 -34.69
C ALA A 37 5.00 -0.09 -35.74
N THR A 38 4.54 -1.34 -35.52
CA THR A 38 4.66 -2.42 -36.51
C THR A 38 3.48 -2.49 -37.48
N LEU A 39 2.39 -1.77 -37.21
CA LEU A 39 1.23 -1.71 -38.09
C LEU A 39 1.47 -0.72 -39.24
N PRO A 40 1.13 -1.09 -40.49
CA PRO A 40 1.35 -0.21 -41.63
C PRO A 40 0.44 1.02 -41.57
N ALA A 41 1.00 2.18 -41.95
CA ALA A 41 0.26 3.43 -42.06
C ALA A 41 -0.79 3.34 -43.17
N GLN A 42 -2.02 3.75 -42.87
CA GLN A 42 -3.12 3.83 -43.82
C GLN A 42 -3.56 5.29 -43.97
N TYR A 43 -3.80 5.68 -45.20
CA TYR A 43 -4.21 7.02 -45.60
C TYR A 43 -5.62 6.95 -46.17
N GLN A 44 -6.43 7.95 -45.83
CA GLN A 44 -7.80 8.09 -46.26
C GLN A 44 -7.92 9.34 -47.12
N ALA A 45 -8.53 9.24 -48.29
CA ALA A 45 -8.84 10.37 -49.16
C ALA A 45 -10.32 10.38 -49.50
N THR A 46 -10.92 11.57 -49.49
CA THR A 46 -12.36 11.75 -49.72
C THR A 46 -12.57 12.68 -50.91
N ASN A 47 -13.37 12.24 -51.88
CA ASN A 47 -13.85 13.04 -53.00
C ASN A 47 -15.38 13.23 -52.84
N SER A 48 -15.86 14.45 -53.05
CA SER A 48 -17.26 14.81 -52.87
C SER A 48 -17.91 15.15 -54.21
N VAL A 49 -18.99 14.44 -54.48
CA VAL A 49 -19.73 14.52 -55.74
C VAL A 49 -21.15 15.00 -55.49
N PHE A 50 -21.65 15.89 -56.35
CA PHE A 50 -22.99 16.49 -56.25
C PHE A 50 -23.89 16.00 -57.37
N VAL A 51 -25.13 15.63 -57.01
CA VAL A 51 -26.11 15.13 -57.96
C VAL A 51 -27.16 16.21 -58.22
N THR A 52 -27.24 16.69 -59.46
CA THR A 52 -28.26 17.63 -59.93
C THR A 52 -29.32 16.94 -60.78
N SER A 53 -30.52 17.49 -60.81
CA SER A 53 -31.56 17.11 -61.77
C SER A 53 -32.09 18.34 -62.49
N ASP A 54 -32.22 18.25 -63.83
CA ASP A 54 -32.63 19.35 -64.71
C ASP A 54 -34.16 19.36 -64.97
N ARG A 55 -34.99 18.90 -64.03
CA ARG A 55 -36.46 18.80 -64.22
C ARG A 55 -37.24 19.84 -63.41
N GLY A 56 -38.04 20.66 -64.11
CA GLY A 56 -39.14 21.47 -63.57
C GLY A 56 -38.97 22.99 -63.77
N GLU A 57 -40.00 23.66 -64.28
CA GLU A 57 -40.06 25.14 -64.38
C GLU A 57 -40.99 25.75 -63.30
N THR A 58 -41.77 24.90 -62.60
CA THR A 58 -42.73 25.32 -61.56
C THR A 58 -42.30 24.92 -60.15
N THR A 59 -42.68 25.71 -59.15
CA THR A 59 -42.32 25.48 -57.73
C THR A 59 -42.77 24.12 -57.17
N SER A 60 -43.89 23.58 -57.66
CA SER A 60 -44.40 22.26 -57.27
C SER A 60 -43.59 21.12 -57.88
N GLU A 61 -43.09 21.27 -59.11
CA GLU A 61 -42.23 20.28 -59.79
C GLU A 61 -40.82 20.28 -59.20
N LEU A 62 -40.30 21.45 -58.80
CA LEU A 62 -39.01 21.55 -58.11
C LEU A 62 -39.02 20.85 -56.74
N LEU A 63 -40.12 20.94 -55.99
CA LEU A 63 -40.26 20.27 -54.70
C LEU A 63 -40.33 18.73 -54.84
N GLN A 64 -41.04 18.23 -55.85
CA GLN A 64 -41.06 16.80 -56.16
C GLN A 64 -39.70 16.30 -56.68
N SER A 65 -39.01 17.11 -57.48
CA SER A 65 -37.68 16.80 -58.02
C SER A 65 -36.60 16.74 -56.94
N SER A 66 -36.71 17.55 -55.89
CA SER A 66 -35.81 17.48 -54.72
C SER A 66 -35.92 16.14 -53.99
N THR A 67 -37.14 15.68 -53.66
CA THR A 67 -37.35 14.38 -52.99
C THR A 67 -36.94 13.20 -53.87
N PHE A 68 -37.20 13.30 -55.17
CA PHE A 68 -36.75 12.31 -56.16
C PHE A 68 -35.22 12.22 -56.22
N THR A 69 -34.53 13.36 -56.29
CA THR A 69 -33.07 13.42 -56.31
C THR A 69 -32.47 12.84 -55.02
N GLN A 70 -33.06 13.13 -53.85
CA GLN A 70 -32.61 12.57 -52.58
C GLN A 70 -32.73 11.03 -52.52
N ASN A 71 -33.84 10.45 -53.00
CA ASN A 71 -34.02 9.00 -53.06
C ASN A 71 -33.05 8.33 -54.06
N LEU A 72 -32.75 9.01 -55.17
CA LEU A 72 -31.80 8.52 -56.17
C LEU A 72 -30.36 8.59 -55.67
N VAL A 73 -29.97 9.65 -54.95
CA VAL A 73 -28.65 9.78 -54.33
C VAL A 73 -28.36 8.58 -53.43
N GLN A 74 -29.35 8.12 -52.64
CA GLN A 74 -29.21 6.92 -51.82
C GLN A 74 -28.95 5.65 -52.63
N SER A 75 -29.64 5.48 -53.75
CA SER A 75 -29.45 4.33 -54.64
C SER A 75 -28.11 4.39 -55.38
N TYR A 76 -27.69 5.58 -55.81
CA TYR A 76 -26.43 5.79 -56.53
C TYR A 76 -25.20 5.69 -55.63
N ALA A 77 -25.27 6.08 -54.36
CA ALA A 77 -24.19 5.86 -53.41
C ALA A 77 -23.87 4.37 -53.23
N GLN A 78 -24.88 3.50 -53.26
CA GLN A 78 -24.66 2.05 -53.21
C GLN A 78 -23.93 1.51 -54.45
N LEU A 79 -24.10 2.15 -55.61
CA LEU A 79 -23.40 1.74 -56.84
C LEU A 79 -21.89 1.94 -56.72
N ALA A 80 -21.42 2.89 -55.91
CA ALA A 80 -20.00 3.20 -55.76
C ALA A 80 -19.14 2.00 -55.33
N THR A 81 -19.73 1.04 -54.60
CA THR A 81 -19.05 -0.18 -54.12
C THR A 81 -19.34 -1.42 -54.98
N THR A 82 -20.11 -1.27 -56.07
CA THR A 82 -20.47 -2.38 -56.96
C THR A 82 -19.39 -2.69 -58.01
N PRO A 83 -19.34 -3.92 -58.55
CA PRO A 83 -18.42 -4.26 -59.63
C PRO A 83 -18.54 -3.37 -60.87
N THR A 84 -19.73 -2.84 -61.17
CA THR A 84 -19.98 -1.96 -62.31
C THR A 84 -19.15 -0.67 -62.24
N VAL A 85 -18.95 -0.13 -61.03
CA VAL A 85 -18.13 1.08 -60.81
C VAL A 85 -16.66 0.70 -60.56
N LEU A 86 -16.40 -0.38 -59.83
CA LEU A 86 -15.05 -0.73 -59.38
C LEU A 86 -14.19 -1.45 -60.44
N ALA A 87 -14.78 -2.22 -61.35
CA ALA A 87 -14.00 -2.93 -62.39
C ALA A 87 -13.32 -1.97 -63.40
N PRO A 88 -13.98 -0.90 -63.89
CA PRO A 88 -13.31 0.12 -64.71
C PRO A 88 -12.15 0.81 -63.98
N VAL A 89 -12.27 1.05 -62.67
CA VAL A 89 -11.21 1.68 -61.85
C VAL A 89 -9.98 0.78 -61.75
N ILE A 90 -10.18 -0.51 -61.50
CA ILE A 90 -9.10 -1.51 -61.45
C ILE A 90 -8.35 -1.57 -62.79
N SER A 91 -9.09 -1.57 -63.90
CA SER A 91 -8.53 -1.58 -65.25
C SER A 91 -7.76 -0.28 -65.57
N LYS A 92 -8.35 0.88 -65.28
CA LYS A 92 -7.77 2.22 -65.54
C LYS A 92 -6.48 2.46 -64.76
N LEU A 93 -6.41 1.98 -63.51
CA LEU A 93 -5.26 2.19 -62.62
C LEU A 93 -4.29 0.99 -62.60
N GLY A 94 -4.54 -0.07 -63.38
CA GLY A 94 -3.67 -1.25 -63.47
C GLY A 94 -3.48 -1.98 -62.14
N LEU A 95 -4.53 -2.08 -61.31
CA LEU A 95 -4.43 -2.63 -59.96
C LEU A 95 -4.51 -4.17 -59.96
N ASN A 96 -3.62 -4.82 -59.23
CA ASN A 96 -3.63 -6.28 -59.04
C ASN A 96 -4.51 -6.69 -57.83
N ILE A 97 -5.76 -6.24 -57.77
CA ILE A 97 -6.71 -6.57 -56.70
C ILE A 97 -8.08 -6.97 -57.25
N SER A 98 -8.85 -7.76 -56.51
CA SER A 98 -10.24 -8.08 -56.88
C SER A 98 -11.19 -6.92 -56.61
N THR A 99 -12.36 -6.92 -57.26
CA THR A 99 -13.41 -5.91 -57.02
C THR A 99 -13.91 -5.95 -55.58
N GLN A 100 -13.97 -7.12 -54.95
CA GLN A 100 -14.35 -7.27 -53.53
C GLN A 100 -13.28 -6.66 -52.60
N ALA A 101 -11.99 -6.82 -52.92
CA ALA A 101 -10.90 -6.25 -52.14
C ALA A 101 -10.82 -4.72 -52.28
N LEU A 102 -11.25 -4.17 -53.42
CA LEU A 102 -11.40 -2.73 -53.59
C LEU A 102 -12.67 -2.22 -52.88
N ALA A 103 -13.79 -2.95 -52.96
CA ALA A 103 -15.05 -2.60 -52.31
C ALA A 103 -14.90 -2.45 -50.78
N SER A 104 -14.09 -3.30 -50.14
CA SER A 104 -13.83 -3.18 -48.69
C SER A 104 -12.98 -1.96 -48.28
N ARG A 105 -12.39 -1.25 -49.26
CA ARG A 105 -11.59 -0.04 -49.05
C ARG A 105 -12.31 1.24 -49.42
N VAL A 106 -13.49 1.13 -50.05
CA VAL A 106 -14.29 2.25 -50.54
C VAL A 106 -15.55 2.35 -49.68
N THR A 107 -15.84 3.54 -49.19
CA THR A 107 -17.07 3.85 -48.47
C THR A 107 -17.73 5.05 -49.14
N ALA A 108 -19.01 4.93 -49.47
CA ALA A 108 -19.81 6.02 -50.01
C ALA A 108 -20.85 6.42 -48.96
N GLU A 109 -20.68 7.60 -48.37
CA GLU A 109 -21.56 8.13 -47.34
C GLU A 109 -22.31 9.36 -47.84
N ILE A 110 -23.57 9.49 -47.43
CA ILE A 110 -24.42 10.63 -47.77
C ILE A 110 -24.69 11.41 -46.48
N PRO A 111 -24.19 12.65 -46.35
CA PRO A 111 -24.55 13.51 -45.23
C PRO A 111 -26.06 13.77 -45.17
N ILE A 112 -26.61 13.89 -43.96
CA ILE A 112 -28.05 14.03 -43.72
C ILE A 112 -28.62 15.23 -44.48
N ASN A 113 -29.75 15.03 -45.18
CA ASN A 113 -30.46 16.06 -45.95
C ASN A 113 -29.61 16.72 -47.05
N THR A 114 -28.68 15.98 -47.65
CA THR A 114 -27.86 16.47 -48.76
C THR A 114 -27.97 15.58 -50.00
N VAL A 115 -27.61 16.15 -51.16
CA VAL A 115 -27.42 15.40 -52.42
C VAL A 115 -25.94 15.19 -52.73
N PHE A 116 -25.10 15.26 -51.70
CA PHE A 116 -23.67 14.98 -51.79
C PHE A 116 -23.40 13.50 -51.50
N ILE A 117 -22.49 12.92 -52.29
CA ILE A 117 -21.94 11.60 -52.03
C ILE A 117 -20.46 11.78 -51.72
N ASN A 118 -20.07 11.45 -50.48
CA ASN A 118 -18.68 11.43 -50.05
C ASN A 118 -18.09 10.06 -50.31
N ILE A 119 -17.26 9.95 -51.34
CA ILE A 119 -16.53 8.74 -51.68
C ILE A 119 -15.20 8.77 -50.96
N THR A 120 -15.05 7.89 -49.99
CA THR A 120 -13.85 7.80 -49.17
C THR A 120 -13.12 6.50 -49.43
N VAL A 121 -11.83 6.59 -49.74
CA VAL A 121 -10.98 5.43 -50.05
C VAL A 121 -9.79 5.35 -49.12
N THR A 122 -9.52 4.14 -48.63
CA THR A 122 -8.37 3.85 -47.76
C THR A 122 -7.27 3.10 -48.52
N SER A 123 -6.03 3.56 -48.42
CA SER A 123 -4.86 2.91 -49.04
C SER A 123 -3.59 3.05 -48.19
N LEU A 124 -2.56 2.24 -48.49
CA LEU A 124 -1.24 2.31 -47.85
C LEU A 124 -0.40 3.52 -48.32
N SER A 125 -0.80 4.15 -49.42
CA SER A 125 -0.15 5.33 -50.00
C SER A 125 -1.14 6.48 -50.12
N SER A 126 -0.72 7.69 -49.71
CA SER A 126 -1.54 8.91 -49.81
C SER A 126 -1.89 9.24 -51.26
N THR A 127 -0.92 9.15 -52.17
CA THR A 127 -1.14 9.38 -53.61
C THR A 127 -2.10 8.36 -54.21
N GLN A 128 -1.97 7.10 -53.81
CA GLN A 128 -2.86 6.05 -54.31
C GLN A 128 -4.29 6.22 -53.77
N ALA A 129 -4.47 6.66 -52.53
CA ALA A 129 -5.80 6.94 -51.97
C ALA A 129 -6.54 8.03 -52.75
N VAL A 130 -5.84 9.13 -53.09
CA VAL A 130 -6.38 10.22 -53.92
C VAL A 130 -6.77 9.72 -55.31
N ALA A 131 -5.84 9.04 -56.00
CA ALA A 131 -6.08 8.52 -57.34
C ALA A 131 -7.24 7.52 -57.40
N LEU A 132 -7.39 6.68 -56.35
CA LEU A 132 -8.53 5.77 -56.24
C LEU A 132 -9.84 6.51 -55.98
N ALA A 133 -9.86 7.49 -55.07
CA ALA A 133 -11.06 8.27 -54.78
C ALA A 133 -11.56 9.02 -56.02
N ASP A 134 -10.66 9.69 -56.75
CA ASP A 134 -11.00 10.40 -57.99
C ASP A 134 -11.48 9.43 -59.09
N ALA A 135 -10.78 8.31 -59.29
CA ALA A 135 -11.19 7.32 -60.30
C ALA A 135 -12.54 6.67 -59.96
N VAL A 136 -12.84 6.42 -58.69
CA VAL A 136 -14.15 5.92 -58.25
C VAL A 136 -15.24 6.97 -58.48
N SER A 137 -14.98 8.24 -58.19
CA SER A 137 -15.90 9.35 -58.50
C SER A 137 -16.19 9.45 -60.00
N ASP A 138 -15.15 9.44 -60.85
CA ASP A 138 -15.29 9.47 -62.32
C ASP A 138 -16.12 8.28 -62.84
N SER A 139 -15.82 7.09 -62.34
CA SER A 139 -16.49 5.85 -62.73
C SER A 139 -17.95 5.83 -62.26
N LEU A 140 -18.22 6.36 -61.06
CA LEU A 140 -19.58 6.53 -60.55
C LEU A 140 -20.36 7.53 -61.42
N ALA A 141 -19.78 8.68 -61.77
CA ALA A 141 -20.43 9.66 -62.65
C ALA A 141 -20.80 9.04 -64.01
N THR A 142 -19.90 8.23 -64.58
CA THR A 142 -20.15 7.49 -65.83
C THR A 142 -21.26 6.45 -65.67
N ALA A 143 -21.24 5.68 -64.58
CA ALA A 143 -22.27 4.67 -64.30
C ALA A 143 -23.64 5.32 -64.07
N VAL A 144 -23.72 6.40 -63.27
CA VAL A 144 -24.96 7.14 -63.03
C VAL A 144 -25.47 7.74 -64.34
N GLY A 145 -24.63 8.33 -65.17
CA GLY A 145 -25.03 8.86 -66.49
C GLY A 145 -25.62 7.79 -67.42
N ASN A 146 -25.12 6.54 -67.34
CA ASN A 146 -25.64 5.41 -68.12
C ASN A 146 -26.94 4.83 -67.55
N LEU A 147 -27.16 4.91 -66.23
CA LEU A 147 -28.36 4.40 -65.55
C LEU A 147 -29.46 5.46 -65.36
N ALA A 148 -29.14 6.75 -65.50
CA ALA A 148 -30.10 7.84 -65.35
C ALA A 148 -31.20 7.75 -66.44
N PRO A 149 -32.48 7.99 -66.09
CA PRO A 149 -33.55 8.06 -67.08
C PRO A 149 -33.24 9.12 -68.14
N LYS A 150 -33.34 8.75 -69.42
CA LYS A 150 -33.05 9.68 -70.52
C LYS A 150 -34.22 10.64 -70.74
N GLY A 151 -33.91 11.90 -70.98
CA GLY A 151 -34.89 12.93 -71.32
C GLY A 151 -35.41 12.81 -72.77
N PRO A 152 -36.32 13.72 -73.18
CA PRO A 152 -36.95 13.74 -74.50
C PRO A 152 -35.96 13.74 -75.68
N ASP A 153 -34.76 14.32 -75.48
CA ASP A 153 -33.69 14.44 -76.47
C ASP A 153 -32.55 13.42 -76.29
N ASN A 154 -32.80 12.31 -75.57
CA ASN A 154 -31.81 11.25 -75.29
C ASN A 154 -30.60 11.74 -74.46
N LEU A 155 -30.70 12.93 -73.85
CA LEU A 155 -29.74 13.50 -72.89
C LEU A 155 -30.04 13.00 -71.46
N PRO A 156 -29.01 12.77 -70.62
CA PRO A 156 -29.20 12.36 -69.23
C PRO A 156 -29.89 13.49 -68.43
N SER A 157 -30.98 13.20 -67.71
CA SER A 157 -31.70 14.20 -66.89
C SER A 157 -31.09 14.42 -65.50
N ILE A 158 -29.99 13.74 -65.20
CA ILE A 158 -29.28 13.76 -63.93
C ILE A 158 -27.80 13.84 -64.25
N THR A 159 -27.14 14.89 -63.75
CA THR A 159 -25.70 15.08 -63.93
C THR A 159 -25.03 14.96 -62.57
N VAL A 160 -23.89 14.29 -62.60
CA VAL A 160 -23.05 14.06 -61.44
C VAL A 160 -21.82 14.92 -61.63
N GLU A 161 -21.75 16.05 -60.93
CA GLU A 161 -20.63 16.98 -61.01
C GLU A 161 -19.70 16.80 -59.82
N THR A 162 -18.40 16.75 -60.09
CA THR A 162 -17.39 16.70 -59.02
C THR A 162 -17.25 18.09 -58.43
N VAL A 163 -17.60 18.25 -57.16
CA VAL A 163 -17.58 19.55 -56.48
C VAL A 163 -16.24 19.81 -55.79
N SER A 164 -15.58 18.76 -55.29
CA SER A 164 -14.25 18.86 -54.70
C SER A 164 -13.41 17.62 -55.00
N PRO A 165 -12.24 17.75 -55.68
CA PRO A 165 -11.32 16.64 -55.89
C PRO A 165 -10.74 16.15 -54.56
N ALA A 166 -10.25 14.91 -54.54
CA ALA A 166 -9.64 14.35 -53.34
C ALA A 166 -8.36 15.11 -52.94
N GLN A 167 -8.28 15.55 -51.68
CA GLN A 167 -7.10 16.21 -51.14
C GLN A 167 -6.08 15.19 -50.62
N LEU A 168 -4.78 15.50 -50.75
CA LEU A 168 -3.71 14.64 -50.26
C LEU A 168 -3.68 14.66 -48.72
N PRO A 169 -3.90 13.54 -48.03
CA PRO A 169 -3.88 13.51 -46.57
C PRO A 169 -2.46 13.77 -46.04
N GLY A 170 -2.32 14.75 -45.16
CA GLY A 170 -1.04 15.14 -44.55
C GLY A 170 -0.55 14.22 -43.42
N SER A 171 -1.42 13.36 -42.90
CA SER A 171 -1.10 12.37 -41.86
C SER A 171 -1.86 11.06 -42.06
N PRO A 172 -1.33 9.92 -41.58
CA PRO A 172 -2.03 8.65 -41.64
C PRO A 172 -3.27 8.66 -40.74
N PHE A 173 -4.35 8.08 -41.25
CA PHE A 173 -5.61 7.89 -40.52
C PHE A 173 -5.52 6.71 -39.53
N ALA A 174 -4.80 5.65 -39.89
CA ALA A 174 -4.58 4.49 -39.03
C ALA A 174 -3.11 4.01 -39.07
N PRO A 175 -2.61 3.37 -38.00
CA PRO A 175 -3.28 3.13 -36.72
C PRO A 175 -3.38 4.41 -35.86
N ASN A 176 -4.46 4.55 -35.08
CA ASN A 176 -4.54 5.62 -34.08
C ASN A 176 -3.63 5.26 -32.89
N THR A 177 -2.34 5.63 -33.01
CA THR A 177 -1.30 5.31 -32.03
C THR A 177 -1.67 5.81 -30.63
N GLN A 178 -2.30 6.98 -30.53
CA GLN A 178 -2.72 7.52 -29.24
C GLN A 178 -3.75 6.62 -28.56
N LEU A 179 -4.78 6.17 -29.29
CA LEU A 179 -5.81 5.29 -28.75
C LEU A 179 -5.23 3.93 -28.34
N ILE A 180 -4.35 3.34 -29.16
CA ILE A 180 -3.71 2.06 -28.86
C ILE A 180 -2.85 2.17 -27.58
N VAL A 181 -2.05 3.23 -27.46
CA VAL A 181 -1.20 3.46 -26.29
C VAL A 181 -2.03 3.71 -25.03
N ILE A 182 -3.10 4.51 -25.11
CA ILE A 182 -4.02 4.75 -23.99
C ILE A 182 -4.66 3.42 -23.54
N THR A 183 -5.14 2.61 -24.49
CA THR A 183 -5.73 1.30 -24.19
C THR A 183 -4.71 0.37 -23.54
N GLY A 184 -3.47 0.32 -24.04
CA GLY A 184 -2.39 -0.47 -23.45
C GLY A 184 -2.02 -0.03 -22.03
N LEU A 185 -1.98 1.28 -21.79
CA LEU A 185 -1.74 1.85 -20.46
C LEU A 185 -2.87 1.50 -19.47
N LEU A 186 -4.13 1.61 -19.90
CA LEU A 186 -5.28 1.23 -19.06
C LEU A 186 -5.26 -0.25 -18.70
N ILE A 187 -5.02 -1.14 -19.67
CA ILE A 187 -4.89 -2.57 -19.43
C ILE A 187 -3.73 -2.85 -18.46
N GLY A 188 -2.58 -2.21 -18.67
CA GLY A 188 -1.42 -2.34 -17.77
C GLY A 188 -1.72 -1.89 -16.33
N LEU A 189 -2.45 -0.78 -16.15
CA LEU A 189 -2.86 -0.31 -14.82
C LEU A 189 -3.79 -1.32 -14.12
N VAL A 190 -4.79 -1.86 -14.84
CA VAL A 190 -5.70 -2.88 -14.30
C VAL A 190 -4.92 -4.12 -13.86
N LEU A 191 -4.01 -4.63 -14.69
CA LEU A 191 -3.15 -5.75 -14.35
C LEU A 191 -2.23 -5.43 -13.16
N GLY A 192 -1.70 -4.20 -13.09
CA GLY A 192 -0.89 -3.73 -11.97
C GLY A 192 -1.67 -3.74 -10.65
N VAL A 193 -2.92 -3.27 -10.66
CA VAL A 193 -3.81 -3.31 -9.48
C VAL A 193 -4.10 -4.75 -9.08
N LEU A 194 -4.49 -5.62 -10.02
CA LEU A 194 -4.77 -7.03 -9.76
C LEU A 194 -3.55 -7.74 -9.14
N TYR A 195 -2.35 -7.49 -9.67
CA TYR A 195 -1.10 -8.02 -9.12
C TYR A 195 -0.78 -7.47 -7.73
N ALA A 196 -1.00 -6.17 -7.50
CA ALA A 196 -0.75 -5.55 -6.21
C ALA A 196 -1.66 -6.15 -5.12
N LEU A 197 -2.93 -6.39 -5.45
CA LEU A 197 -3.92 -7.00 -4.56
C LEU A 197 -3.64 -8.49 -4.31
N SER A 198 -3.37 -9.26 -5.37
CA SER A 198 -3.09 -10.70 -5.23
C SER A 198 -1.90 -10.94 -4.30
N ARG A 199 -0.84 -10.13 -4.43
CA ARG A 199 0.35 -10.24 -3.59
C ARG A 199 0.14 -9.80 -2.13
N GLU A 200 -0.96 -9.12 -1.80
CA GLU A 200 -1.34 -8.88 -0.39
C GLU A 200 -2.10 -10.08 0.17
N VAL A 201 -3.00 -10.68 -0.63
CA VAL A 201 -3.75 -11.89 -0.23
C VAL A 201 -2.80 -13.08 0.02
N PHE A 202 -1.76 -13.22 -0.80
CA PHE A 202 -0.72 -14.24 -0.61
C PHE A 202 0.31 -13.91 0.49
N ASP A 203 0.25 -12.74 1.12
CA ASP A 203 1.11 -12.45 2.28
C ASP A 203 0.56 -13.20 3.51
N THR A 204 1.24 -14.30 3.87
CA THR A 204 0.88 -15.14 5.01
C THR A 204 1.48 -14.64 6.33
N ARG A 205 2.17 -13.50 6.33
CA ARG A 205 2.87 -12.99 7.51
C ARG A 205 1.91 -12.34 8.51
N VAL A 206 2.16 -12.57 9.79
CA VAL A 206 1.39 -11.97 10.88
C VAL A 206 1.67 -10.47 10.92
N SER A 207 0.63 -9.66 10.71
CA SER A 207 0.78 -8.21 10.58
C SER A 207 -0.30 -7.40 11.30
N THR A 208 -1.38 -8.05 11.73
CA THR A 208 -2.48 -7.43 12.46
C THR A 208 -2.91 -8.33 13.61
N GLU A 209 -3.63 -7.76 14.58
CA GLU A 209 -4.25 -8.53 15.66
C GLU A 209 -5.31 -9.50 15.10
N LYS A 210 -6.07 -9.06 14.09
CA LYS A 210 -6.97 -9.92 13.32
C LYS A 210 -6.26 -11.13 12.67
N ASP A 211 -4.96 -11.03 12.35
CA ASP A 211 -4.20 -12.19 11.84
C ASP A 211 -3.88 -13.19 12.95
N LEU A 212 -3.74 -12.74 14.20
CA LEU A 212 -3.53 -13.59 15.38
C LEU A 212 -4.84 -14.30 15.74
N ASP A 213 -5.97 -13.59 15.77
CA ASP A 213 -7.30 -14.16 16.06
C ASP A 213 -7.73 -15.25 15.06
N ARG A 214 -7.14 -15.24 13.86
CA ARG A 214 -7.37 -16.27 12.83
C ARG A 214 -6.57 -17.54 13.08
N VAL A 215 -5.50 -17.46 13.86
CA VAL A 215 -4.55 -18.54 14.11
C VAL A 215 -4.78 -19.15 15.49
N SER A 216 -5.06 -18.33 16.50
CA SER A 216 -5.32 -18.79 17.87
C SER A 216 -6.28 -17.86 18.60
N SER A 217 -6.97 -18.42 19.59
CA SER A 217 -7.75 -17.71 20.61
C SER A 217 -6.94 -17.29 21.83
N ASP A 218 -5.65 -17.61 21.88
CA ASP A 218 -4.75 -17.26 22.99
C ASP A 218 -4.61 -15.74 23.15
N PRO A 219 -4.44 -15.24 24.39
CA PRO A 219 -4.36 -13.81 24.65
C PRO A 219 -3.11 -13.16 24.03
N LEU A 220 -3.31 -12.02 23.39
CA LEU A 220 -2.22 -11.14 22.97
C LEU A 220 -1.72 -10.33 24.18
N LEU A 221 -0.59 -10.73 24.77
CA LEU A 221 -0.01 -10.05 25.92
C LEU A 221 0.46 -8.63 25.58
N GLY A 222 0.90 -8.39 24.35
CA GLY A 222 1.25 -7.04 23.93
C GLY A 222 1.92 -6.94 22.55
N LYS A 223 2.02 -5.69 22.09
CA LYS A 223 2.69 -5.30 20.85
C LYS A 223 3.93 -4.49 21.22
N VAL A 224 5.12 -4.99 20.91
CA VAL A 224 6.39 -4.31 21.20
C VAL A 224 6.95 -3.67 19.93
N GLY A 225 7.35 -2.40 20.04
CA GLY A 225 7.93 -1.62 18.94
C GLY A 225 9.29 -2.15 18.46
N ARG A 226 9.74 -1.66 17.30
CA ARG A 226 11.12 -1.96 16.82
C ARG A 226 12.16 -1.25 17.68
N LYS A 227 13.25 -1.97 17.99
CA LYS A 227 14.43 -1.38 18.63
C LYS A 227 14.90 -0.10 17.92
N LYS A 228 15.26 0.91 18.70
CA LYS A 228 15.74 2.20 18.20
C LYS A 228 17.25 2.15 17.95
N ARG A 229 17.76 3.03 17.09
CA ARG A 229 19.22 3.12 16.83
C ARG A 229 20.03 3.45 18.07
N THR A 230 19.42 4.13 19.04
CA THR A 230 20.01 4.49 20.34
C THR A 230 20.20 3.30 21.29
N ASP A 231 19.57 2.16 20.99
CA ASP A 231 19.67 0.94 21.80
C ASP A 231 19.75 -0.28 20.85
N PRO A 232 20.96 -0.61 20.36
CA PRO A 232 21.14 -1.69 19.40
C PRO A 232 20.87 -3.08 19.99
N ALA A 233 21.07 -3.25 21.30
CA ALA A 233 20.76 -4.47 22.03
C ALA A 233 19.25 -4.65 22.25
N GLY A 234 18.50 -3.54 22.29
CA GLY A 234 17.05 -3.53 22.46
C GLY A 234 16.60 -3.71 23.91
N LEU A 235 17.47 -3.40 24.88
CA LEU A 235 17.19 -3.44 26.31
C LEU A 235 16.49 -2.16 26.78
N VAL A 236 15.31 -1.91 26.20
CA VAL A 236 14.57 -0.66 26.33
C VAL A 236 14.18 -0.33 27.78
N MET A 237 13.92 -1.35 28.60
CA MET A 237 13.59 -1.15 30.02
C MET A 237 14.77 -0.54 30.80
N ARG A 238 16.01 -0.83 30.40
CA ARG A 238 17.24 -0.31 31.02
C ARG A 238 17.67 1.02 30.41
N VAL A 239 17.70 1.11 29.07
CA VAL A 239 18.25 2.27 28.35
C VAL A 239 17.24 3.42 28.23
N MET A 240 15.95 3.12 28.10
CA MET A 240 14.89 4.11 27.87
C MET A 240 13.61 3.77 28.67
N PRO A 241 13.67 3.75 30.02
CA PRO A 241 12.59 3.27 30.89
C PRO A 241 11.29 4.06 30.77
N HIS A 242 11.34 5.33 30.33
CA HIS A 242 10.15 6.18 30.14
C HIS A 242 9.65 6.22 28.68
N SER A 243 10.15 5.32 27.83
CA SER A 243 9.72 5.25 26.43
C SER A 243 8.44 4.43 26.23
N ALA A 244 7.74 4.68 25.12
CA ALA A 244 6.59 3.86 24.72
C ALA A 244 6.93 2.37 24.54
N LEU A 245 8.20 2.03 24.24
CA LEU A 245 8.65 0.64 24.15
C LEU A 245 8.74 -0.01 25.53
N ALA A 246 9.20 0.73 26.54
CA ALA A 246 9.23 0.25 27.92
C ALA A 246 7.79 0.06 28.46
N GLU A 247 6.89 1.00 28.18
CA GLU A 247 5.47 0.86 28.51
C GLU A 247 4.82 -0.37 27.85
N ALA A 248 5.25 -0.75 26.64
CA ALA A 248 4.78 -1.98 26.01
C ALA A 248 5.16 -3.24 26.81
N TYR A 249 6.36 -3.30 27.40
CA TYR A 249 6.76 -4.41 28.28
C TYR A 249 6.06 -4.37 29.65
N ARG A 250 5.80 -3.18 30.21
CA ARG A 250 4.95 -3.04 31.42
C ARG A 250 3.52 -3.54 31.19
N ARG A 251 2.97 -3.30 30.00
CA ARG A 251 1.67 -3.88 29.59
C ARG A 251 1.72 -5.40 29.46
N VAL A 252 2.80 -5.96 28.88
CA VAL A 252 3.00 -7.42 28.82
C VAL A 252 3.03 -8.01 30.23
N ARG A 253 3.80 -7.42 31.16
CA ARG A 253 3.79 -7.81 32.59
C ARG A 253 2.39 -7.76 33.18
N ALA A 254 1.70 -6.62 33.07
CA ALA A 254 0.39 -6.46 33.67
C ALA A 254 -0.59 -7.51 33.14
N ASN A 255 -0.62 -7.74 31.82
CA ASN A 255 -1.46 -8.76 31.22
C ASN A 255 -1.10 -10.17 31.72
N LEU A 256 0.19 -10.48 31.88
CA LEU A 256 0.66 -11.75 32.44
C LEU A 256 0.20 -11.95 33.90
N GLU A 257 0.27 -10.91 34.73
CA GLU A 257 -0.25 -10.90 36.11
C GLU A 257 -1.79 -11.11 36.17
N PHE A 258 -2.52 -10.72 35.12
CA PHE A 258 -3.99 -10.80 35.05
C PHE A 258 -4.54 -12.02 34.30
N ILE A 259 -3.69 -12.89 33.72
CA ILE A 259 -4.17 -14.14 33.08
C ILE A 259 -4.94 -15.01 34.07
N ASP A 260 -4.46 -15.05 35.31
CA ASP A 260 -4.98 -15.89 36.37
C ASP A 260 -4.87 -15.13 37.69
N VAL A 261 -5.98 -14.51 38.10
CA VAL A 261 -6.01 -13.64 39.29
C VAL A 261 -5.84 -14.45 40.57
N ASP A 262 -6.32 -15.69 40.57
CA ASP A 262 -6.28 -16.58 41.74
C ASP A 262 -4.93 -17.30 41.86
N SER A 263 -4.26 -17.58 40.74
CA SER A 263 -2.96 -18.25 40.70
C SER A 263 -2.08 -17.67 39.60
N PRO A 264 -1.52 -16.45 39.80
CA PRO A 264 -0.70 -15.80 38.79
C PRO A 264 0.55 -16.63 38.49
N PRO A 265 0.97 -16.71 37.22
CA PRO A 265 2.16 -17.48 36.84
C PRO A 265 3.40 -16.93 37.56
N ARG A 266 4.23 -17.83 38.08
CA ARG A 266 5.51 -17.54 38.74
C ARG A 266 6.70 -17.91 37.86
N SER A 267 6.45 -18.55 36.73
CA SER A 267 7.48 -18.91 35.76
C SER A 267 6.93 -18.95 34.35
N ALA A 268 7.74 -18.53 33.38
CA ALA A 268 7.37 -18.59 31.98
C ALA A 268 8.58 -18.91 31.10
N VAL A 269 8.40 -19.86 30.18
CA VAL A 269 9.34 -20.06 29.09
C VAL A 269 9.02 -19.10 27.95
N VAL A 270 10.02 -18.38 27.45
CA VAL A 270 9.89 -17.49 26.29
C VAL A 270 10.46 -18.22 25.07
N THR A 271 9.62 -18.46 24.08
CA THR A 271 10.01 -19.14 22.83
C THR A 271 9.48 -18.41 21.60
N SER A 272 9.81 -18.90 20.42
CA SER A 272 9.31 -18.40 19.15
C SER A 272 9.23 -19.50 18.09
N ALA A 273 8.53 -19.24 17.00
CA ALA A 273 8.47 -20.20 15.90
C ALA A 273 9.85 -20.40 15.25
N VAL A 274 10.56 -19.29 14.99
CA VAL A 274 11.84 -19.32 14.28
C VAL A 274 12.89 -18.45 14.95
N THR A 275 14.15 -18.65 14.57
CA THR A 275 15.25 -17.79 15.03
C THR A 275 15.01 -16.32 14.66
N ARG A 276 15.54 -15.39 15.46
CA ARG A 276 15.47 -13.93 15.24
C ARG A 276 14.07 -13.31 15.34
N ASP A 277 13.12 -13.98 15.98
CA ASP A 277 11.83 -13.37 16.36
C ASP A 277 11.96 -12.42 17.57
N GLY A 278 13.10 -12.47 18.25
CA GLY A 278 13.46 -11.59 19.36
C GLY A 278 13.07 -12.13 20.73
N LYS A 279 12.93 -13.46 20.87
CA LYS A 279 12.71 -14.20 22.12
C LYS A 279 13.63 -13.75 23.27
N SER A 280 14.95 -13.72 23.07
CA SER A 280 15.95 -13.39 24.09
C SER A 280 15.86 -11.93 24.53
N THR A 281 15.70 -10.99 23.58
CA THR A 281 15.44 -9.57 23.89
C THR A 281 14.12 -9.39 24.65
N THR A 282 13.08 -10.13 24.26
CA THR A 282 11.78 -10.13 24.97
C THR A 282 11.90 -10.71 26.37
N ALA A 283 12.66 -11.80 26.55
CA ALA A 283 12.91 -12.42 27.84
C ALA A 283 13.61 -11.45 28.81
N ILE A 284 14.68 -10.79 28.37
CA ILE A 284 15.41 -9.82 29.20
C ILE A 284 14.53 -8.63 29.59
N ASN A 285 13.80 -8.03 28.63
CA ASN A 285 12.94 -6.89 28.94
C ASN A 285 11.71 -7.29 29.77
N LEU A 286 11.20 -8.51 29.61
CA LEU A 286 10.15 -9.05 30.47
C LEU A 286 10.69 -9.21 31.89
N ALA A 287 11.88 -9.79 32.08
CA ALA A 287 12.51 -9.90 33.40
C ALA A 287 12.70 -8.52 34.05
N LEU A 288 13.17 -7.52 33.27
CA LEU A 288 13.28 -6.13 33.72
C LEU A 288 11.94 -5.51 34.11
N ALA A 289 10.87 -5.79 33.35
CA ALA A 289 9.54 -5.33 33.70
C ALA A 289 9.01 -6.01 34.97
N MET A 290 9.19 -7.33 35.12
CA MET A 290 8.79 -8.08 36.33
C MET A 290 9.49 -7.51 37.58
N ALA A 291 10.79 -7.20 37.48
CA ALA A 291 11.60 -6.71 38.60
C ALA A 291 11.22 -5.31 39.12
N GLU A 292 10.40 -4.54 38.38
CA GLU A 292 9.85 -3.29 38.93
C GLU A 292 8.80 -3.54 40.03
N ARG A 293 8.20 -4.75 40.11
CA ARG A 293 7.17 -5.12 41.11
C ARG A 293 7.55 -6.33 41.96
N SER A 294 8.23 -7.32 41.37
CA SER A 294 8.74 -8.50 42.06
C SER A 294 10.08 -8.20 42.70
N SER A 295 10.32 -8.72 43.90
CA SER A 295 11.55 -8.43 44.64
C SER A 295 12.72 -9.28 44.15
N ARG A 296 12.45 -10.47 43.62
CA ARG A 296 13.47 -11.40 43.13
C ARG A 296 13.03 -12.06 41.81
N VAL A 297 13.63 -11.63 40.71
CA VAL A 297 13.42 -12.21 39.37
C VAL A 297 14.67 -12.93 38.90
N LEU A 298 14.52 -14.15 38.39
CA LEU A 298 15.61 -14.90 37.76
C LEU A 298 15.40 -14.98 36.25
N LEU A 299 16.44 -14.67 35.49
CA LEU A 299 16.49 -14.92 34.05
C LEU A 299 17.44 -16.09 33.77
N ILE A 300 16.94 -17.15 33.15
CA ILE A 300 17.73 -18.34 32.79
C ILE A 300 17.93 -18.37 31.27
N ASP A 301 19.18 -18.46 30.80
CA ASP A 301 19.50 -18.73 29.40
C ASP A 301 19.51 -20.25 29.13
N ALA A 302 18.35 -20.78 28.72
CA ALA A 302 18.21 -22.18 28.31
C ALA A 302 18.29 -22.37 26.78
N ASP A 303 18.67 -21.35 26.01
CA ASP A 303 19.06 -21.52 24.60
C ASP A 303 20.51 -22.01 24.52
N LEU A 304 20.74 -23.23 24.98
CA LEU A 304 22.05 -23.87 25.00
C LEU A 304 22.63 -24.11 23.58
N ARG A 305 21.83 -23.90 22.51
CA ARG A 305 22.28 -24.05 21.12
C ARG A 305 22.90 -22.77 20.59
N ARG A 306 22.30 -21.63 20.92
CA ARG A 306 22.74 -20.29 20.51
C ARG A 306 22.53 -19.31 21.67
N PRO A 307 23.31 -19.45 22.75
CA PRO A 307 23.16 -18.61 23.92
C PRO A 307 23.44 -17.16 23.55
N SER A 308 22.71 -16.24 24.17
CA SER A 308 22.80 -14.82 23.84
C SER A 308 22.56 -13.89 25.02
N ILE A 309 22.07 -14.40 26.14
CA ILE A 309 21.75 -13.57 27.31
C ILE A 309 23.03 -13.01 27.92
N ALA A 310 24.10 -13.81 28.06
CA ALA A 310 25.38 -13.34 28.61
C ALA A 310 25.95 -12.15 27.80
N GLU A 311 25.99 -12.26 26.47
CA GLU A 311 26.43 -11.18 25.58
C GLU A 311 25.53 -9.94 25.67
N LEU A 312 24.20 -10.11 25.66
CA LEU A 312 23.27 -8.99 25.76
C LEU A 312 23.32 -8.28 27.11
N CYS A 313 23.60 -9.03 28.18
CA CYS A 313 23.70 -8.52 29.55
C CYS A 313 25.08 -7.99 29.90
N ASP A 314 26.10 -8.20 29.06
CA ASP A 314 27.51 -7.88 29.34
C ASP A 314 28.05 -8.66 30.56
N LEU A 315 27.84 -9.99 30.54
CA LEU A 315 28.26 -10.94 31.57
C LEU A 315 29.23 -11.97 31.01
N GLU A 316 30.09 -12.52 31.88
CA GLU A 316 30.87 -13.71 31.58
C GLU A 316 29.93 -14.93 31.44
N GLY A 317 30.13 -15.76 30.42
CA GLY A 317 29.20 -16.82 30.03
C GLY A 317 29.73 -18.26 30.16
N ASP A 318 30.92 -18.46 30.72
CA ASP A 318 31.60 -19.77 30.73
C ASP A 318 30.99 -20.74 31.77
N VAL A 319 30.61 -20.23 32.94
CA VAL A 319 29.92 -20.96 34.01
C VAL A 319 28.44 -20.58 33.98
N GLY A 320 27.54 -21.56 34.04
CA GLY A 320 26.11 -21.31 33.94
C GLY A 320 25.25 -22.56 34.04
N LEU A 321 24.09 -22.56 33.38
CA LEU A 321 23.12 -23.64 33.42
C LEU A 321 23.75 -25.00 33.08
N THR A 322 24.60 -25.07 32.06
CA THR A 322 25.24 -26.32 31.65
C THR A 322 26.13 -26.89 32.75
N THR A 323 27.00 -26.07 33.36
CA THR A 323 27.89 -26.53 34.44
C THR A 323 27.11 -26.92 35.70
N VAL A 324 25.99 -26.23 35.99
CA VAL A 324 25.09 -26.59 37.10
C VAL A 324 24.41 -27.94 36.86
N LEU A 325 23.90 -28.17 35.65
CA LEU A 325 23.21 -29.42 35.30
C LEU A 325 24.15 -30.62 35.21
N LEU A 326 25.45 -30.40 34.94
CA LEU A 326 26.49 -31.43 35.01
C LEU A 326 26.96 -31.69 36.45
N GLY A 327 26.63 -30.82 37.41
CA GLY A 327 27.02 -30.95 38.81
C GLY A 327 28.43 -30.44 39.12
N ASP A 328 29.07 -29.74 38.18
CA ASP A 328 30.41 -29.18 38.36
C ASP A 328 30.43 -28.04 39.37
N VAL A 329 29.32 -27.27 39.42
CA VAL A 329 29.17 -26.05 40.23
C VAL A 329 27.74 -25.98 40.78
N GLY A 330 27.56 -25.44 41.99
CA GLY A 330 26.24 -25.20 42.57
C GLY A 330 25.48 -24.05 41.87
N PRO A 331 24.14 -24.00 41.93
CA PRO A 331 23.38 -22.92 41.31
C PRO A 331 23.74 -21.54 41.89
N ASP A 332 24.03 -21.46 43.19
CA ASP A 332 24.34 -20.20 43.88
C ASP A 332 25.64 -19.56 43.37
N ASP A 333 26.60 -20.38 42.91
CA ASP A 333 27.89 -19.93 42.37
C ASP A 333 27.80 -19.57 40.88
N ALA A 334 26.81 -20.12 40.16
CA ALA A 334 26.61 -19.88 38.73
C ALA A 334 25.63 -18.73 38.45
N ILE A 335 24.79 -18.37 39.42
CA ILE A 335 23.84 -17.27 39.30
C ILE A 335 24.55 -15.94 39.58
N VAL A 336 24.46 -15.02 38.62
CA VAL A 336 25.11 -13.71 38.68
C VAL A 336 24.06 -12.62 38.86
N ARG A 337 24.25 -11.77 39.87
CA ARG A 337 23.42 -10.58 40.06
C ARG A 337 23.72 -9.56 38.96
N TRP A 338 22.72 -9.25 38.14
CA TRP A 338 22.91 -8.40 36.97
C TRP A 338 22.38 -6.98 37.17
N SER A 339 21.21 -6.84 37.77
CA SER A 339 20.60 -5.52 38.02
C SER A 339 19.74 -5.56 39.28
N ASN A 340 19.18 -4.41 39.69
CA ASN A 340 18.33 -4.36 40.88
C ASN A 340 17.10 -5.26 40.71
N GLY A 341 17.01 -6.31 41.53
CA GLY A 341 15.90 -7.27 41.52
C GLY A 341 16.01 -8.36 40.44
N ILE A 342 17.13 -8.44 39.70
CA ILE A 342 17.33 -9.45 38.65
C ILE A 342 18.67 -10.15 38.81
N ASP A 343 18.56 -11.46 38.96
CA ASP A 343 19.67 -12.40 38.86
C ASP A 343 19.59 -13.13 37.52
N VAL A 344 20.75 -13.54 36.99
CA VAL A 344 20.88 -14.19 35.69
C VAL A 344 21.64 -15.49 35.86
N LEU A 345 21.06 -16.59 35.36
CA LEU A 345 21.76 -17.85 35.14
C LEU A 345 22.10 -17.94 33.65
N PRO A 346 23.35 -17.61 33.24
CA PRO A 346 23.78 -17.74 31.84
C PRO A 346 23.79 -19.21 31.41
N SER A 347 23.98 -19.50 30.12
CA SER A 347 23.93 -20.87 29.61
C SER A 347 25.10 -21.74 30.05
N GLY A 348 26.26 -21.14 30.30
CA GLY A 348 27.54 -21.84 30.35
C GLY A 348 28.03 -22.27 28.96
N ALA A 349 29.09 -23.05 28.93
CA ALA A 349 29.60 -23.69 27.71
C ALA A 349 28.54 -24.52 26.99
N VAL A 350 28.53 -24.48 25.65
CA VAL A 350 27.55 -25.20 24.82
C VAL A 350 27.79 -26.72 24.93
N PRO A 351 26.82 -27.52 25.45
CA PRO A 351 26.98 -28.96 25.59
C PRO A 351 26.77 -29.69 24.26
N PRO A 352 27.27 -30.93 24.11
CA PRO A 352 27.05 -31.73 22.90
C PRO A 352 25.58 -32.14 22.70
N ASN A 353 24.82 -32.33 23.78
CA ASN A 353 23.41 -32.76 23.75
C ASN A 353 22.47 -31.84 24.58
N PRO A 354 22.17 -30.62 24.10
CA PRO A 354 21.33 -29.64 24.81
C PRO A 354 19.97 -30.17 25.30
N GLY A 355 19.20 -30.81 24.42
CA GLY A 355 17.83 -31.21 24.72
C GLY A 355 17.74 -32.30 25.81
N GLN A 356 18.71 -33.20 25.87
CA GLN A 356 18.78 -34.21 26.93
C GLN A 356 19.06 -33.57 28.30
N LEU A 357 19.93 -32.56 28.31
CA LEU A 357 20.29 -31.85 29.54
C LEU A 357 19.09 -31.06 30.07
N LEU A 358 18.37 -30.35 29.20
CA LEU A 358 17.18 -29.57 29.56
C LEU A 358 15.98 -30.45 29.94
N GLY A 359 15.87 -31.66 29.37
CA GLY A 359 14.87 -32.66 29.75
C GLY A 359 15.24 -33.55 30.94
N SER A 360 16.39 -33.30 31.59
CA SER A 360 16.91 -34.17 32.65
C SER A 360 16.18 -33.99 33.98
N ALA A 361 16.31 -34.98 34.86
CA ALA A 361 15.85 -34.87 36.25
C ALA A 361 16.58 -33.75 37.01
N ALA A 362 17.85 -33.48 36.68
CA ALA A 362 18.62 -32.39 37.26
C ALA A 362 17.99 -31.03 36.96
N MET A 363 17.53 -30.80 35.73
CA MET A 363 16.84 -29.55 35.37
C MET A 363 15.52 -29.39 36.12
N LYS A 364 14.75 -30.48 36.28
CA LYS A 364 13.53 -30.48 37.09
C LYS A 364 13.81 -30.13 38.55
N THR A 365 14.81 -30.74 39.16
CA THR A 365 15.20 -30.47 40.56
C THR A 365 15.70 -29.03 40.72
N LEU A 366 16.48 -28.53 39.76
CA LEU A 366 16.95 -27.15 39.74
C LEU A 366 15.76 -26.17 39.69
N MET A 367 14.83 -26.36 38.75
CA MET A 367 13.65 -25.50 38.63
C MET A 367 12.78 -25.51 39.90
N GLN A 368 12.56 -26.69 40.50
CA GLN A 368 11.82 -26.80 41.76
C GLN A 368 12.49 -26.04 42.92
N ARG A 369 13.82 -26.09 43.01
CA ARG A 369 14.58 -25.33 44.00
C ARG A 369 14.45 -23.82 43.74
N LEU A 370 14.69 -23.37 42.52
CA LEU A 370 14.67 -21.95 42.16
C LEU A 370 13.27 -21.32 42.33
N LEU A 371 12.20 -22.08 42.10
CA LEU A 371 10.82 -21.62 42.33
C LEU A 371 10.51 -21.33 43.80
N LEU A 372 11.31 -21.82 44.75
CA LEU A 372 11.19 -21.46 46.18
C LEU A 372 11.95 -20.17 46.51
N GLU A 373 12.98 -19.87 45.73
CA GLU A 373 13.91 -18.77 45.97
C GLU A 373 13.56 -17.49 45.19
N TYR A 374 12.83 -17.60 44.07
CA TYR A 374 12.47 -16.48 43.22
C TYR A 374 10.95 -16.25 43.17
N ASP A 375 10.57 -14.98 43.06
CA ASP A 375 9.17 -14.59 42.94
C ASP A 375 8.68 -14.86 41.51
N PHE A 376 9.56 -14.64 40.52
CA PHE A 376 9.30 -14.92 39.11
C PHE A 376 10.54 -15.44 38.37
N ILE A 377 10.39 -16.44 37.51
CA ILE A 377 11.46 -17.00 36.67
C ILE A 377 11.12 -16.85 35.18
N VAL A 378 11.99 -16.16 34.43
CA VAL A 378 11.92 -16.10 32.96
C VAL A 378 12.96 -17.08 32.40
N VAL A 379 12.53 -17.99 31.53
CA VAL A 379 13.43 -18.94 30.86
C VAL A 379 13.49 -18.60 29.37
N ASP A 380 14.63 -18.10 28.88
CA ASP A 380 14.85 -17.97 27.42
C ASP A 380 15.12 -19.36 26.84
N SER A 381 14.48 -19.69 25.72
CA SER A 381 14.54 -21.02 25.12
C SER A 381 14.75 -20.95 23.62
N PRO A 382 15.33 -21.98 22.98
CA PRO A 382 15.48 -21.98 21.53
C PRO A 382 14.13 -21.92 20.82
N PRO A 383 14.09 -21.49 19.54
CA PRO A 383 12.85 -21.52 18.77
C PRO A 383 12.35 -22.95 18.59
N LEU A 384 11.03 -23.10 18.61
CA LEU A 384 10.35 -24.39 18.76
C LEU A 384 10.37 -25.24 17.48
N LEU A 385 10.25 -24.62 16.29
CA LEU A 385 10.24 -25.38 15.03
C LEU A 385 11.57 -26.08 14.70
N PRO A 386 12.76 -25.47 14.90
CA PRO A 386 14.02 -26.16 14.68
C PRO A 386 14.48 -27.04 15.85
N ALA A 387 13.94 -26.85 17.07
CA ALA A 387 14.35 -27.61 18.26
C ALA A 387 13.19 -27.78 19.25
N THR A 388 13.04 -29.00 19.78
CA THR A 388 11.96 -29.35 20.72
C THR A 388 12.25 -28.97 22.17
N ASP A 389 13.40 -28.36 22.47
CA ASP A 389 13.86 -28.14 23.84
C ASP A 389 12.88 -27.26 24.65
N ALA A 390 12.24 -26.29 23.99
CA ALA A 390 11.22 -25.42 24.60
C ALA A 390 9.97 -26.18 25.07
N LEU A 391 9.63 -27.32 24.45
CA LEU A 391 8.49 -28.15 24.88
C LEU A 391 8.75 -28.76 26.26
N GLY A 392 9.95 -29.31 26.48
CA GLY A 392 10.32 -29.85 27.79
C GLY A 392 10.35 -28.78 28.88
N LEU A 393 10.90 -27.60 28.57
CA LEU A 393 10.94 -26.46 29.48
C LEU A 393 9.55 -25.95 29.84
N SER A 394 8.60 -25.97 28.89
CA SER A 394 7.24 -25.50 29.14
C SER A 394 6.51 -26.29 30.23
N HIS A 395 6.89 -27.56 30.46
CA HIS A 395 6.38 -28.39 31.55
C HIS A 395 7.04 -28.13 32.90
N LEU A 396 8.22 -27.51 32.90
CA LEU A 396 8.95 -27.12 34.11
C LEU A 396 8.60 -25.70 34.56
N THR A 397 7.77 -25.00 33.79
CA THR A 397 7.27 -23.65 34.05
C THR A 397 5.73 -23.64 34.08
N ASP A 398 5.13 -22.54 34.52
CA ASP A 398 3.66 -22.42 34.54
C ASP A 398 3.05 -22.24 33.14
N GLY A 399 3.89 -21.98 32.12
CA GLY A 399 3.51 -22.00 30.72
C GLY A 399 4.48 -21.29 29.79
N ALA A 400 4.08 -21.16 28.52
CA ALA A 400 4.89 -20.59 27.46
C ALA A 400 4.36 -19.24 26.98
N ILE A 401 5.27 -18.29 26.78
CA ILE A 401 5.04 -17.04 26.06
C ILE A 401 5.65 -17.19 24.66
N VAL A 402 4.80 -17.06 23.63
CA VAL A 402 5.21 -17.22 22.23
C VAL A 402 5.46 -15.86 21.60
N VAL A 403 6.70 -15.63 21.15
CA VAL A 403 7.09 -14.39 20.47
C VAL A 403 6.92 -14.56 18.97
N ALA A 404 6.07 -13.72 18.37
CA ALA A 404 5.88 -13.62 16.93
C ALA A 404 6.42 -12.29 16.41
N ARG A 405 7.16 -12.30 15.30
CA ARG A 405 7.74 -11.09 14.72
C ARG A 405 6.85 -10.48 13.65
N TYR A 406 6.50 -9.21 13.84
CA TYR A 406 5.67 -8.43 12.93
C TYR A 406 6.21 -8.44 11.48
N LYS A 407 5.36 -8.88 10.54
CA LYS A 407 5.67 -9.00 9.10
C LYS A 407 6.90 -9.88 8.79
N ALA A 408 7.19 -10.85 9.65
CA ALA A 408 8.23 -11.85 9.43
C ALA A 408 7.74 -13.27 9.72
N THR A 409 7.20 -13.53 10.91
CA THR A 409 6.61 -14.83 11.26
C THR A 409 5.34 -15.05 10.43
N THR A 410 5.18 -16.23 9.84
CA THR A 410 3.97 -16.58 9.08
C THR A 410 2.87 -17.13 9.98
N ARG A 411 1.61 -16.99 9.55
CA ARG A 411 0.44 -17.58 10.23
C ARG A 411 0.60 -19.08 10.42
N GLN A 412 1.13 -19.77 9.42
CA GLN A 412 1.41 -21.21 9.49
C GLN A 412 2.50 -21.54 10.52
N GLN A 413 3.60 -20.79 10.54
CA GLN A 413 4.67 -20.99 11.53
C GLN A 413 4.16 -20.80 12.96
N LEU A 414 3.34 -19.76 13.19
CA LEU A 414 2.72 -19.53 14.48
C LEU A 414 1.75 -20.65 14.85
N ALA A 415 0.85 -21.04 13.93
CA ALA A 415 -0.09 -22.14 14.13
C ALA A 415 0.62 -23.43 14.55
N THR A 416 1.61 -23.87 13.78
CA THR A 416 2.39 -25.08 14.08
C THR A 416 3.12 -24.99 15.43
N THR A 417 3.55 -23.80 15.83
CA THR A 417 4.20 -23.59 17.14
C THR A 417 3.21 -23.77 18.28
N LEU A 418 2.01 -23.19 18.16
CA LEU A 418 0.95 -23.30 19.17
C LEU A 418 0.41 -24.73 19.24
N GLU A 419 0.12 -25.35 18.09
CA GLU A 419 -0.29 -26.76 18.00
C GLU A 419 0.74 -27.70 18.66
N SER A 420 2.03 -27.43 18.54
CA SER A 420 3.08 -28.24 19.17
C SER A 420 3.10 -28.11 20.70
N LEU A 421 2.80 -26.91 21.22
CA LEU A 421 2.67 -26.67 22.66
C LEU A 421 1.39 -27.33 23.21
N GLU A 422 0.28 -27.19 22.48
CA GLU A 422 -0.99 -27.85 22.82
C GLU A 422 -0.88 -29.38 22.79
N ALA A 423 -0.16 -29.93 21.82
CA ALA A 423 0.03 -31.38 21.69
C ALA A 423 0.72 -32.02 22.90
N VAL A 424 1.55 -31.26 23.63
CA VAL A 424 2.16 -31.71 24.89
C VAL A 424 1.37 -31.29 26.12
N ASN A 425 0.23 -30.59 25.98
CA ASN A 425 -0.54 -29.97 27.06
C ASN A 425 0.24 -28.88 27.83
N ALA A 426 1.10 -28.14 27.14
CA ALA A 426 1.71 -26.95 27.71
C ALA A 426 0.71 -25.80 27.75
N ARG A 427 0.60 -25.10 28.89
CA ARG A 427 -0.23 -23.89 28.99
C ARG A 427 0.40 -22.78 28.16
N ILE A 428 -0.33 -22.23 27.20
CA ILE A 428 0.08 -21.02 26.48
C ILE A 428 -0.38 -19.82 27.29
N LEU A 429 0.57 -19.08 27.87
CA LEU A 429 0.28 -17.87 28.64
C LEU A 429 -0.11 -16.71 27.72
N GLY A 430 0.40 -16.72 26.49
CA GLY A 430 -0.05 -15.80 25.45
C GLY A 430 1.04 -15.47 24.44
N ILE A 431 0.69 -14.56 23.53
CA ILE A 431 1.51 -14.20 22.39
C ILE A 431 2.05 -12.77 22.56
N VAL A 432 3.33 -12.55 22.23
CA VAL A 432 3.94 -11.21 22.15
C VAL A 432 4.27 -10.91 20.70
N LEU A 433 3.64 -9.88 20.14
CA LEU A 433 3.93 -9.42 18.78
C LEU A 433 5.09 -8.41 18.80
N ASN A 434 6.28 -8.84 18.40
CA ASN A 434 7.51 -8.08 18.47
C ASN A 434 7.81 -7.30 17.17
N GLN A 435 8.61 -6.24 17.27
CA GLN A 435 9.09 -5.41 16.15
C GLN A 435 7.98 -4.76 15.31
N VAL A 436 6.87 -4.42 15.95
CA VAL A 436 5.77 -3.67 15.34
C VAL A 436 6.28 -2.29 14.94
N ARG A 437 5.86 -1.81 13.77
CA ARG A 437 6.16 -0.44 13.35
C ARG A 437 5.28 0.50 14.16
N GLU A 438 5.88 1.39 14.94
CA GLU A 438 5.15 2.47 15.61
C GLU A 438 4.36 3.25 14.54
N ARG A 439 3.03 3.22 14.61
CA ARG A 439 2.21 4.24 13.93
C ARG A 439 2.18 5.45 14.87
N ARG A 440 2.43 6.64 14.32
CA ARG A 440 2.34 7.94 15.02
C ARG A 440 0.98 8.23 15.68
N ALA A 441 -0.02 7.38 15.53
CA ALA A 441 -1.40 7.62 15.92
C ALA A 441 -1.92 6.50 16.84
N GLU A 442 -1.46 6.52 18.10
CA GLU A 442 -2.14 5.92 19.27
C GLU A 442 -1.34 6.26 20.55
N VAL A 443 -0.93 7.52 20.69
CA VAL A 443 -0.41 8.05 21.95
C VAL A 443 -1.55 8.85 22.56
N TYR A 444 -2.46 8.19 23.28
CA TYR A 444 -3.59 8.84 23.93
C TYR A 444 -3.21 9.51 25.27
N TYR A 445 -2.00 9.26 25.78
CA TYR A 445 -1.40 10.03 26.86
C TYR A 445 0.09 10.25 26.58
N GLY A 446 0.45 11.47 26.18
CA GLY A 446 1.83 11.94 26.24
C GLY A 446 2.16 12.41 27.66
N PRO A 447 3.41 12.33 28.11
CA PRO A 447 3.81 12.85 29.42
C PRO A 447 3.52 14.35 29.47
N LEU A 448 2.70 14.77 30.44
CA LEU A 448 2.52 16.17 30.81
C LEU A 448 3.89 16.69 31.23
N THR A 449 4.56 17.41 30.34
CA THR A 449 5.73 18.19 30.71
C THR A 449 5.20 19.38 31.52
N PRO A 450 5.62 19.58 32.78
CA PRO A 450 5.26 20.78 33.51
C PRO A 450 5.92 21.95 32.79
N THR A 451 5.12 22.79 32.15
CA THR A 451 5.60 24.04 31.55
C THR A 451 6.09 24.93 32.69
N THR A 452 7.40 24.91 32.97
CA THR A 452 8.02 25.94 33.80
C THR A 452 7.91 27.25 33.03
N ARG A 453 6.86 28.00 33.33
CA ARG A 453 6.70 29.37 32.85
C ARG A 453 7.71 30.22 33.63
N THR A 454 8.94 30.29 33.13
CA THR A 454 9.93 31.27 33.56
C THR A 454 9.39 32.66 33.23
N ALA A 455 8.86 33.35 34.24
CA ALA A 455 8.58 34.77 34.14
C ALA A 455 9.91 35.49 33.98
N ALA A 456 10.19 35.99 32.77
CA ALA A 456 11.32 36.87 32.53
C ALA A 456 11.07 38.20 33.28
N LEU A 457 11.87 38.44 34.32
CA LEU A 457 12.06 39.76 34.89
C LEU A 457 12.85 40.60 33.87
N THR A 458 12.23 41.64 33.34
CA THR A 458 12.87 42.68 32.53
C THR A 458 13.84 43.51 33.38
N PRO A 459 15.06 43.83 32.90
CA PRO A 459 15.93 44.76 33.59
C PRO A 459 15.52 46.22 33.32
N GLU A 460 15.59 47.02 34.37
CA GLU A 460 15.41 48.48 34.39
C GLU A 460 16.21 49.19 33.30
N THR A 461 15.59 50.17 32.63
CA THR A 461 16.31 51.17 31.83
C THR A 461 16.14 52.53 32.47
N THR A 462 17.23 53.04 33.05
CA THR A 462 17.32 54.38 33.64
C THR A 462 17.33 55.47 32.57
N ASN A 463 16.26 56.27 32.58
CA ASN A 463 16.18 57.73 32.46
C ASN A 463 17.17 58.52 31.57
N ARG A 464 16.61 59.30 30.63
CA ARG A 464 17.07 60.68 30.40
C ARG A 464 15.96 61.59 29.84
N VAL A 465 15.65 62.61 30.64
CA VAL A 465 14.76 63.75 30.36
C VAL A 465 15.45 64.73 29.40
N THR A 466 14.71 65.29 28.43
CA THR A 466 15.03 66.59 27.82
C THR A 466 13.73 67.36 27.56
N ALA A 467 13.77 68.64 27.88
CA ALA A 467 12.65 69.54 28.12
C ALA A 467 11.88 69.99 26.86
N THR A 468 10.59 70.34 27.02
CA THR A 468 9.93 71.37 26.22
C THR A 468 8.83 72.09 27.03
N ARG A 469 9.18 73.32 27.46
CA ARG A 469 8.42 74.58 27.54
C ARG A 469 6.93 74.58 27.97
N ALA A 470 6.67 75.26 29.09
CA ALA A 470 5.35 75.63 29.63
C ALA A 470 4.71 76.87 28.96
N PRO A 471 3.41 77.11 29.16
CA PRO A 471 2.84 78.45 29.23
C PRO A 471 2.49 78.84 30.69
N ARG A 472 2.78 80.11 31.01
CA ARG A 472 2.47 80.78 32.28
C ARG A 472 0.97 81.09 32.38
N THR A 473 0.38 80.84 33.55
CA THR A 473 -0.66 81.71 34.12
C THR A 473 -0.47 81.83 35.63
N THR A 474 -0.65 83.06 36.07
CA THR A 474 -0.45 83.65 37.39
C THR A 474 -1.47 83.16 38.42
N PHE A 475 -1.04 83.00 39.67
CA PHE A 475 -1.93 83.14 40.82
C PHE A 475 -1.31 84.11 41.82
N ASP A 476 -2.09 85.13 42.14
CA ASP A 476 -1.85 86.06 43.24
C ASP A 476 -2.63 85.57 44.46
N GLU A 477 -1.92 85.63 45.57
CA GLU A 477 -2.30 85.78 46.97
C GLU A 477 -3.76 85.54 47.46
N THR A 478 -3.87 84.65 48.46
CA THR A 478 -4.38 84.90 49.83
C THR A 478 -5.32 83.81 50.35
N GLY A 479 -5.22 83.54 51.66
CA GLY A 479 -6.43 83.28 52.45
C GLY A 479 -6.62 81.91 53.08
N ARG A 480 -5.85 81.64 54.13
CA ARG A 480 -6.32 81.16 55.45
C ARG A 480 -7.42 80.05 55.55
N ARG A 481 -6.98 79.00 56.27
CA ARG A 481 -7.58 78.39 57.48
C ARG A 481 -8.80 77.46 57.37
N ASN A 482 -8.66 76.39 58.18
CA ASN A 482 -9.68 75.65 58.93
C ASN A 482 -10.57 74.72 58.10
N SER A 483 -11.00 73.54 58.56
CA SER A 483 -10.93 72.86 59.85
C SER A 483 -11.67 71.52 59.70
N ARG A 484 -11.29 70.52 60.53
CA ARG A 484 -12.17 69.46 61.08
C ARG A 484 -12.83 68.52 60.05
N ALA A 485 -13.34 67.35 60.36
CA ALA A 485 -13.20 66.33 61.41
C ALA A 485 -14.26 65.29 61.02
N SER A 486 -14.10 64.05 61.51
CA SER A 486 -15.20 63.07 61.73
C SER A 486 -15.85 62.53 60.44
N GLU A 487 -16.39 61.33 60.34
CA GLU A 487 -16.52 60.15 61.18
C GLU A 487 -17.18 59.10 60.25
N SER A 488 -17.14 57.81 60.64
CA SER A 488 -18.31 56.90 60.62
C SER A 488 -19.09 56.76 59.29
N THR A 489 -19.35 55.60 58.70
CA THR A 489 -19.93 54.38 59.29
C THR A 489 -20.25 53.39 58.15
N ARG A 490 -20.07 52.10 58.45
CA ARG A 490 -20.97 50.94 58.17
C ARG A 490 -21.68 50.72 56.82
N SER A 491 -21.64 49.42 56.47
CA SER A 491 -22.72 48.59 55.88
C SER A 491 -23.00 48.83 54.40
N SER A 492 -23.07 47.81 53.53
CA SER A 492 -23.52 46.42 53.74
C SER A 492 -22.81 45.47 52.78
#